data_AF-A0A5K1DB55-F1
#
_entry.id   AF-A0A5K1DB55-F1
#
_cell.length_a   1.000
_cell.length_b   1.000
_cell.length_c   1.000
_cell.angle_alpha   90.00
_cell.angle_beta   90.00
_cell.angle_gamma   90.00
#
_symmetry.space_group_name_H-M   'P 1'
#
loop_
_entity.id
_entity.type
_entity.pdbx_description
1 polymer ?
#
loop_
_entity_poly.entity_id
_entity_poly.type
_entity_poly.pdbx_seq_one_letter_code
_entity_poly.pdbx_strand_id
1 'polypeptide(L)'
;NGDFPIDAGVIPRAVRQIFEILEAQHAEYSMKVTFLELYNEEITDLLAPPDDYLKFSDEKQKKPIALMEDGKGGVFVRGLEEEIVCTANEIYKILEKGSAKRRTAETLLNKQS
;
A
#
# COMPACT_ATOMS: atom_id res chain seq x y z
N ASN A 1 -15.53 -7.61 21.25
CA ASN A 1 -15.11 -6.20 21.22
C ASN A 1 -13.64 -6.16 20.85
N GLY A 2 -13.33 -5.48 19.75
CA GLY A 2 -12.07 -5.59 19.01
C GLY A 2 -10.91 -4.84 19.66
N ASP A 3 -10.45 -5.33 20.81
CA ASP A 3 -9.17 -4.91 21.36
C ASP A 3 -8.03 -5.56 20.58
N PHE A 4 -7.12 -4.72 20.07
CA PHE A 4 -5.87 -5.19 19.49
C PHE A 4 -4.90 -5.63 20.60
N PRO A 5 -4.03 -6.61 20.33
CA PRO A 5 -2.84 -6.84 21.12
C PRO A 5 -2.06 -5.52 21.36
N ILE A 6 -1.43 -5.38 22.53
CA ILE A 6 -0.73 -4.14 22.95
C ILE A 6 0.37 -3.77 21.95
N ASP A 7 0.93 -4.76 21.27
CA ASP A 7 1.95 -4.71 20.24
C ASP A 7 1.43 -4.38 18.82
N ALA A 8 0.12 -4.17 18.62
CA ALA A 8 -0.39 -3.75 17.32
C ALA A 8 0.20 -2.39 16.91
N GLY A 9 0.78 -2.36 15.71
CA GLY A 9 1.43 -1.17 15.15
C GLY A 9 0.47 -0.04 14.79
N VAL A 10 1.03 1.04 14.22
CA VAL A 10 0.26 2.26 13.88
C VAL A 10 -0.78 2.01 12.80
N ILE A 11 -0.46 1.20 11.77
CA ILE A 11 -1.36 0.93 10.63
C ILE A 11 -2.71 0.32 11.07
N PRO A 12 -2.77 -0.81 11.81
CA PRO A 12 -4.05 -1.37 12.23
C PRO A 12 -4.86 -0.45 13.14
N ARG A 13 -4.18 0.37 13.95
CA ARG A 13 -4.85 1.38 14.79
C ARG A 13 -5.49 2.49 13.94
N ALA A 14 -4.76 3.00 12.96
CA ALA A 14 -5.23 4.05 12.05
C ALA A 14 -6.40 3.55 11.19
N VAL A 15 -6.30 2.35 10.61
CA VAL A 15 -7.36 1.74 9.80
C VAL A 15 -8.67 1.67 10.60
N ARG A 16 -8.63 1.13 11.82
CA ARG A 16 -9.82 1.08 12.69
C ARG A 16 -10.40 2.46 12.93
N GLN A 17 -9.56 3.43 13.30
CA GLN A 17 -10.01 4.78 13.60
C GLN A 17 -10.65 5.46 12.38
N ILE A 18 -10.12 5.25 11.18
CA ILE A 18 -10.71 5.78 9.94
C ILE A 18 -12.12 5.23 9.75
N PHE A 19 -12.31 3.91 9.86
CA PHE A 19 -13.64 3.31 9.72
C PHE A 19 -14.61 3.78 10.82
N GLU A 20 -14.17 3.87 12.09
CA GLU A 20 -15.00 4.40 13.18
C GLU A 20 -15.48 5.83 12.90
N ILE A 21 -14.61 6.69 12.38
CA ILE A 21 -14.94 8.07 12.02
C ILE A 21 -15.94 8.10 10.85
N LEU A 22 -15.72 7.28 9.82
CA LEU A 22 -16.57 7.25 8.63
C LEU A 22 -17.98 6.75 8.96
N GLU A 23 -18.10 5.69 9.75
CA GLU A 23 -19.39 5.15 10.20
C GLU A 23 -20.15 6.15 11.09
N ALA A 24 -19.44 6.88 11.95
CA ALA A 24 -20.04 7.91 12.82
C ALA A 24 -20.57 9.14 12.05
N GLN A 25 -20.07 9.40 10.85
CA GLN A 25 -20.52 10.53 10.03
C GLN A 25 -21.88 10.28 9.35
N HIS A 26 -22.38 9.03 9.35
CA HIS A 26 -23.63 8.65 8.68
C HIS A 26 -23.73 9.14 7.22
N ALA A 27 -22.59 9.18 6.51
CA ALA A 27 -22.47 9.64 5.14
C ALA A 27 -21.94 8.52 4.24
N GLU A 28 -22.26 8.59 2.95
CA GLU A 28 -21.67 7.68 1.96
C GLU A 28 -20.19 8.01 1.77
N TYR A 29 -19.35 6.97 1.78
CA TYR A 29 -17.91 7.09 1.56
C TYR A 29 -17.42 6.01 0.60
N SER A 30 -16.30 6.30 -0.07
CA SER A 30 -15.54 5.33 -0.85
C SER A 30 -14.08 5.40 -0.41
N MET A 31 -13.53 4.26 0.01
CA MET A 31 -12.15 4.16 0.42
C MET A 31 -11.35 3.40 -0.63
N LYS A 32 -10.18 3.92 -0.94
CA LYS A 32 -9.21 3.30 -1.84
C LYS A 32 -7.88 3.15 -1.12
N VAL A 33 -7.18 2.07 -1.42
CA VAL A 33 -5.86 1.78 -0.88
C VAL A 33 -4.87 1.62 -2.02
N THR A 34 -3.75 2.30 -1.91
CA THR A 34 -2.55 2.09 -2.71
C THR A 34 -1.44 1.62 -1.78
N PHE A 35 -0.56 0.74 -2.27
CA PHE A 35 0.59 0.31 -1.50
C PHE A 35 1.82 0.18 -2.41
N LEU A 36 2.88 0.91 -2.08
CA LEU A 36 4.11 0.95 -2.85
C LEU A 36 5.33 0.77 -1.95
N GLU A 37 6.42 0.31 -2.55
CA GLU A 37 7.75 0.30 -1.98
C GLU A 37 8.62 1.31 -2.72
N LEU A 38 9.43 2.06 -1.97
CA LEU A 38 10.53 2.86 -2.50
C LEU A 38 11.83 2.20 -2.03
N TYR A 39 12.57 1.61 -2.95
CA TYR A 39 13.83 0.93 -2.67
C TYR A 39 14.88 1.35 -3.68
N ASN A 40 16.04 1.83 -3.22
CA ASN A 40 17.12 2.33 -4.08
C ASN A 40 16.63 3.33 -5.13
N GLU A 41 15.81 4.30 -4.70
CA GLU A 41 15.17 5.33 -5.56
C GLU A 41 14.25 4.77 -6.66
N GLU A 42 13.94 3.47 -6.66
CA GLU A 42 12.98 2.84 -7.54
C GLU A 42 11.64 2.65 -6.83
N ILE A 43 10.56 3.15 -7.45
CA ILE A 43 9.19 2.96 -6.96
C ILE A 43 8.64 1.66 -7.55
N THR A 44 8.19 0.77 -6.68
CA THR A 44 7.51 -0.49 -7.04
C THR A 44 6.11 -0.48 -6.46
N ASP A 45 5.11 -0.68 -7.31
CA ASP A 45 3.74 -0.94 -6.88
C ASP A 45 3.66 -2.34 -6.25
N LEU A 46 3.20 -2.46 -5.00
CA LEU A 46 3.06 -3.73 -4.28
C LEU A 46 1.69 -4.39 -4.51
N LEU A 47 0.74 -3.67 -5.08
CA LEU A 47 -0.60 -4.18 -5.40
C LEU A 47 -0.70 -4.70 -6.83
N ALA A 48 0.21 -4.27 -7.70
CA ALA A 48 0.30 -4.70 -9.10
C ALA A 48 0.18 -6.23 -9.27
N PRO A 49 -0.49 -6.73 -10.33
CA PRO A 49 -0.59 -8.16 -10.61
C PRO A 49 0.79 -8.85 -10.73
N PRO A 50 0.91 -10.13 -10.38
CA PRO A 50 2.16 -10.90 -10.52
C PRO A 50 2.79 -10.80 -11.93
N ASP A 51 1.93 -10.75 -12.95
CA ASP A 51 2.34 -10.71 -14.35
C ASP A 51 3.05 -9.41 -14.76
N ASP A 52 2.82 -8.30 -14.03
CA ASP A 52 3.51 -7.03 -14.30
C ASP A 52 4.95 -7.02 -13.78
N TYR A 53 5.27 -7.86 -12.79
CA TYR A 53 6.66 -8.06 -12.37
C TYR A 53 7.42 -8.89 -13.40
N LEU A 54 6.84 -9.92 -14.01
CA LEU A 54 7.56 -10.83 -14.92
C LEU A 54 8.01 -10.17 -16.24
N LYS A 55 7.53 -8.97 -16.57
CA LYS A 55 7.93 -8.22 -17.77
C LYS A 55 9.23 -7.44 -17.60
N PHE A 56 10.19 -7.96 -16.81
CA PHE A 56 11.53 -7.39 -16.68
C PHE A 56 12.34 -7.39 -17.99
N SER A 57 11.89 -8.10 -19.03
CA SER A 57 12.60 -8.17 -20.31
C SER A 57 12.18 -7.12 -21.35
N ASP A 58 11.08 -6.40 -21.15
CA ASP A 58 10.57 -5.44 -22.12
C ASP A 58 10.08 -4.16 -21.41
N GLU A 59 10.94 -3.15 -21.34
CA GLU A 59 10.62 -1.84 -20.73
C GLU A 59 9.36 -1.18 -21.31
N LYS A 60 8.95 -1.60 -22.52
CA LYS A 60 7.75 -1.10 -23.19
C LYS A 60 6.43 -1.65 -22.63
N GLN A 61 6.44 -2.68 -21.79
CA GLN A 61 5.21 -3.32 -21.30
C GLN A 61 4.93 -3.11 -19.80
N LYS A 62 5.81 -2.46 -19.06
CA LYS A 62 5.53 -2.07 -17.67
C LYS A 62 4.57 -0.88 -17.64
N LYS A 63 3.55 -0.95 -16.78
CA LYS A 63 2.69 0.20 -16.46
C LYS A 63 3.61 1.34 -16.00
N PRO A 64 3.61 2.52 -16.66
CA PRO A 64 4.54 3.58 -16.30
C PRO A 64 4.15 4.17 -14.95
N ILE A 65 4.97 3.89 -13.92
CA ILE A 65 4.89 4.54 -12.61
C ILE A 65 5.74 5.80 -12.68
N ALA A 66 5.16 6.95 -12.39
CA ALA A 66 5.85 8.24 -12.49
C ALA A 66 5.58 9.10 -11.25
N LEU A 67 6.63 9.68 -10.69
CA LEU A 67 6.53 10.72 -9.68
C LEU A 67 6.23 12.05 -10.37
N MET A 68 5.19 12.75 -9.93
CA MET A 68 4.68 13.96 -10.56
C MET A 68 4.44 15.03 -9.48
N GLU A 69 4.55 16.30 -9.87
CA GLU A 69 4.13 17.42 -9.04
C GLU A 69 2.71 17.84 -9.44
N ASP A 70 1.87 18.15 -8.46
CA ASP A 70 0.64 18.89 -8.68
C ASP A 70 0.98 20.36 -8.91
N GLY A 71 0.07 21.11 -9.55
CA GLY A 71 0.26 22.54 -9.81
C GLY A 71 0.29 23.44 -8.57
N LYS A 72 0.29 22.85 -7.36
CA LYS A 72 0.34 23.51 -6.05
C LYS A 72 1.59 23.12 -5.24
N GLY A 73 2.53 22.37 -5.84
CA GLY A 73 3.77 21.92 -5.21
C GLY A 73 3.63 20.65 -4.36
N GLY A 74 2.48 19.98 -4.38
CA GLY A 74 2.32 18.63 -3.85
C GLY A 74 2.94 17.59 -4.78
N VAL A 75 3.42 16.48 -4.25
CA VAL A 75 4.00 15.38 -5.04
C VAL A 75 3.07 14.16 -4.97
N PHE A 76 2.83 13.51 -6.10
CA PHE A 76 2.04 12.28 -6.17
C PHE A 76 2.65 11.28 -7.15
N VAL A 77 2.30 10.01 -6.99
CA VAL A 77 2.76 8.93 -7.87
C VAL A 77 1.60 8.52 -8.79
N ARG A 78 1.80 8.65 -10.09
CA ARG A 78 0.86 8.21 -11.11
C ARG A 78 1.14 6.76 -11.50
N GLY A 79 0.09 6.02 -11.82
CA GLY A 79 0.19 4.67 -12.39
C GLY A 79 0.15 3.54 -11.36
N LEU A 80 -0.03 3.85 -10.07
CA LEU A 80 -0.26 2.85 -9.03
C LEU A 80 -1.64 2.22 -9.18
N GLU A 81 -1.74 0.97 -8.74
CA GLU A 81 -2.99 0.25 -8.57
C GLU A 81 -3.72 0.71 -7.31
N GLU A 82 -5.02 0.93 -7.44
CA GLU A 82 -5.91 1.32 -6.35
C GLU A 82 -6.93 0.20 -6.11
N GLU A 83 -6.95 -0.38 -4.92
CA GLU A 83 -7.99 -1.34 -4.54
C GLU A 83 -9.08 -0.61 -3.72
N ILE A 84 -10.34 -0.72 -4.14
CA ILE A 84 -11.48 -0.20 -3.39
C ILE A 84 -11.75 -1.15 -2.22
N VAL A 85 -11.91 -0.59 -1.03
CA VAL A 85 -12.15 -1.35 0.20
C VAL A 85 -13.39 -0.87 0.92
N CYS A 86 -14.12 -1.82 1.48
CA CYS A 86 -15.34 -1.60 2.24
C CYS A 86 -15.17 -1.96 3.73
N THR A 87 -14.12 -2.72 4.08
CA THR A 87 -13.90 -3.17 5.46
C THR A 87 -12.43 -3.08 5.87
N ALA A 88 -12.18 -2.89 7.17
CA ALA A 88 -10.82 -2.94 7.73
C ALA A 88 -10.09 -4.25 7.43
N ASN A 89 -10.82 -5.36 7.37
CA ASN A 89 -10.27 -6.68 7.10
C ASN A 89 -9.75 -6.82 5.65
N GLU A 90 -10.39 -6.16 4.69
CA GLU A 90 -9.88 -6.10 3.31
C GLU A 90 -8.53 -5.38 3.25
N ILE A 91 -8.38 -4.28 3.99
CA ILE A 91 -7.10 -3.57 4.08
C ILE A 91 -6.02 -4.47 4.66
N TYR A 92 -6.32 -5.25 5.69
CA TYR A 92 -5.33 -6.18 6.26
C TYR A 92 -4.87 -7.26 5.26
N LYS A 93 -5.80 -7.80 4.46
CA LYS A 93 -5.44 -8.74 3.38
C LYS A 93 -4.58 -8.09 2.30
N ILE A 94 -4.89 -6.85 1.94
CA ILE A 94 -4.10 -6.07 0.97
C ILE A 94 -2.68 -5.83 1.49
N LEU A 95 -2.55 -5.46 2.77
CA LEU A 95 -1.26 -5.25 3.41
C LEU A 95 -0.44 -6.53 3.50
N GLU A 96 -1.06 -7.66 3.86
CA GLU A 96 -0.40 -8.97 3.89
C GLU A 96 0.10 -9.37 2.49
N LYS A 97 -0.76 -9.27 1.47
CA LYS A 97 -0.43 -9.52 0.05
C LYS A 97 0.72 -8.63 -0.43
N GLY A 98 0.67 -7.32 -0.14
CA GLY A 98 1.72 -6.38 -0.54
C GLY A 98 3.03 -6.61 0.22
N SER A 99 2.96 -6.92 1.51
CA SER A 99 4.14 -7.19 2.33
C SER A 99 4.90 -8.44 1.86
N ALA A 100 4.20 -9.45 1.32
CA ALA A 100 4.83 -10.64 0.75
C ALA A 100 5.63 -10.34 -0.53
N LYS A 101 5.29 -9.28 -1.27
CA LYS A 101 6.01 -8.87 -2.50
C LYS A 101 7.15 -7.88 -2.23
N ARG A 102 7.16 -7.30 -1.03
CA ARG A 102 8.16 -6.32 -0.63
C ARG A 102 9.55 -6.94 -0.67
N ARG A 103 10.53 -6.24 -1.25
CA ARG A 103 11.91 -6.75 -1.26
C ARG A 103 12.52 -6.64 0.13
N THR A 104 12.50 -7.73 0.89
CA THR A 104 13.39 -7.89 2.04
C THR A 104 14.79 -8.22 1.55
N ALA A 105 15.61 -7.20 1.32
CA ALA A 105 17.04 -7.40 1.22
C ALA A 105 17.55 -7.90 2.58
N GLU A 106 17.90 -9.18 2.66
CA GLU A 106 18.61 -9.75 3.79
C GLU A 106 20.05 -9.22 3.81
N THR A 107 20.25 -8.00 4.30
CA THR A 107 21.56 -7.61 4.81
C THR A 107 21.76 -8.35 6.13
N LEU A 108 22.97 -8.89 6.37
CA LEU A 108 23.29 -9.73 7.55
C LEU A 108 22.94 -9.09 8.91
N LEU A 109 22.69 -7.78 8.94
CA LEU A 109 22.30 -7.00 10.13
C LEU A 109 20.79 -7.06 10.45
N ASN A 110 19.92 -7.38 9.48
CA ASN A 110 18.46 -7.43 9.67
C ASN A 110 17.92 -8.81 10.08
N LYS A 111 18.76 -9.84 10.20
CA LYS A 111 18.35 -11.22 10.59
C LYS A 111 18.02 -11.38 12.08
N GLN A 112 18.20 -10.32 12.88
CA GLN A 112 18.05 -10.35 14.33
C GLN A 112 17.03 -9.34 14.88
N SER A 113 16.17 -8.77 14.03
CA SER A 113 15.09 -7.85 14.42
C SER A 113 13.72 -8.47 14.26
#